data_AF-A0A2P7TD16-F1
#
_entry.id   AF-A0A2P7TD16-F1
#
_cell.length_a   1.000
_cell.length_b   1.000
_cell.length_c   1.000
_cell.angle_alpha   90.00
_cell.angle_beta   90.00
_cell.angle_gamma   90.00
#
_symmetry.space_group_name_H-M   'P 1'
#
loop_
_entity.id
_entity.type
_entity.pdbx_description
1 polymer ?
#
loop_
_entity_poly.entity_id
_entity_poly.type
_entity_poly.pdbx_seq_one_letter_code
_entity_poly.pdbx_strand_id
1 'polypeptide(L)'
;MKKLLTVACLWILTIFAVSCKSGNEKNASESAATAKYESPMGKVNEILSGCVKVEYLLYNMGITFESESNEEVMRFYSYILDQPANTTNCKPGKYDGSVVFKDANGDIKLGMEFNILNGCARVSIPLNGKKYEQQMNENGLSFFNQVLRMKSKAETEQH
;
A
#
# COMPACT_ATOMS: atom_id res chain seq x y z
N MET A 1 -12.91 -50.41 27.44
CA MET A 1 -11.98 -51.40 26.83
C MET A 1 -10.90 -50.60 26.10
N LYS A 2 -9.70 -50.44 26.68
CA LYS A 2 -8.43 -51.09 26.26
C LYS A 2 -8.08 -50.73 24.79
N LYS A 3 -7.01 -50.04 24.39
CA LYS A 3 -5.63 -49.85 24.91
C LYS A 3 -5.03 -48.55 24.32
N LEU A 4 -4.41 -47.68 25.13
CA LEU A 4 -2.96 -47.37 25.14
C LEU A 4 -2.12 -47.92 23.98
N LEU A 5 -1.43 -47.02 23.26
CA LEU A 5 -0.08 -47.29 22.76
C LEU A 5 0.77 -46.02 22.84
N THR A 6 1.58 -45.97 23.89
CA THR A 6 2.72 -45.09 24.11
C THR A 6 3.90 -45.62 23.28
N VAL A 7 4.55 -44.78 22.48
CA VAL A 7 5.92 -45.02 22.02
C VAL A 7 6.74 -43.78 22.37
N ALA A 8 7.45 -43.90 23.48
CA ALA A 8 8.56 -43.06 23.83
C ALA A 8 9.75 -43.42 22.92
N CYS A 9 10.39 -42.43 22.31
CA CYS A 9 11.76 -42.56 21.85
C CYS A 9 12.54 -41.36 22.38
N LEU A 10 13.21 -41.64 23.49
CA LEU A 10 14.10 -40.77 24.24
C LEU A 10 15.53 -41.03 23.73
N TRP A 11 16.38 -40.00 23.83
CA TRP A 11 17.84 -39.98 23.62
C TRP A 11 18.34 -39.81 22.18
N ILE A 12 18.97 -38.67 21.90
CA ILE A 12 20.44 -38.55 21.88
C ILE A 12 20.81 -37.12 22.30
N LEU A 13 21.49 -37.05 23.43
CA LEU A 13 22.29 -35.93 23.91
C LEU A 13 23.57 -35.91 23.07
N THR A 14 23.87 -34.82 22.37
CA THR A 14 25.24 -34.54 21.90
C THR A 14 25.65 -33.18 22.44
N ILE A 15 26.41 -33.24 23.53
CA ILE A 15 27.21 -32.15 24.07
C ILE A 15 28.47 -32.05 23.19
N PHE A 16 28.61 -30.98 22.42
CA PHE A 16 29.93 -30.52 21.96
C PHE A 16 30.25 -29.22 22.69
N ALA A 17 31.13 -29.33 23.68
CA ALA A 17 31.73 -28.19 24.34
C ALA A 17 33.11 -27.92 23.74
N VAL A 18 33.25 -26.67 23.27
CA VAL A 18 34.46 -25.82 23.23
C VAL A 18 35.58 -26.18 22.24
N SER A 19 35.74 -25.31 21.25
CA SER A 19 37.01 -24.59 21.10
C SER A 19 36.77 -23.22 20.43
N CYS A 20 36.97 -22.14 21.20
CA CYS A 20 37.13 -20.80 20.66
C CYS A 20 38.37 -20.79 19.76
N LYS A 21 38.20 -20.50 18.47
CA LYS A 21 39.31 -20.15 17.58
C LYS A 21 38.96 -18.84 16.89
N SER A 22 39.59 -17.77 17.36
CA SER A 22 39.64 -16.47 16.69
C SER A 22 40.11 -16.68 15.26
N GLY A 23 39.23 -16.36 14.31
CA GLY A 23 39.43 -16.61 12.88
C GLY A 23 38.54 -15.70 12.06
N ASN A 24 38.84 -14.40 12.11
CA ASN A 24 38.57 -13.36 11.12
C ASN A 24 37.51 -13.73 10.06
N GLU A 25 36.23 -13.66 10.44
CA GLU A 25 35.12 -13.72 9.51
C GLU A 25 35.15 -12.45 8.66
N LYS A 26 35.69 -12.57 7.45
CA LYS A 26 35.42 -11.63 6.39
C LYS A 26 33.92 -11.66 6.17
N ASN A 27 33.24 -10.65 6.70
CA ASN A 27 31.89 -10.26 6.28
C ASN A 27 31.89 -10.18 4.75
N ALA A 28 31.44 -11.26 4.11
CA ALA A 28 30.87 -11.17 2.78
C ALA A 28 29.63 -10.30 2.97
N SER A 29 29.83 -9.00 2.81
CA SER A 29 28.74 -8.07 2.49
C SER A 29 28.16 -8.58 1.19
N GLU A 30 27.15 -9.42 1.32
CA GLU A 30 26.21 -9.73 0.26
C GLU A 30 25.58 -8.37 -0.07
N SER A 31 26.20 -7.70 -1.05
CA SER A 31 25.66 -6.51 -1.65
C SER A 31 24.30 -6.91 -2.17
N ALA A 32 23.26 -6.58 -1.41
CA ALA A 32 21.88 -6.71 -1.83
C ALA A 32 21.80 -5.93 -3.14
N ALA A 33 21.77 -6.67 -4.25
CA ALA A 33 21.59 -6.11 -5.58
C ALA A 33 20.37 -5.21 -5.49
N THR A 34 20.58 -3.90 -5.63
CA THR A 34 19.52 -2.91 -5.56
C THR A 34 18.56 -3.26 -6.69
N ALA A 35 17.42 -3.87 -6.35
CA ALA A 35 16.45 -4.30 -7.34
C ALA A 35 16.10 -3.08 -8.20
N LYS A 36 16.32 -3.20 -9.52
CA LYS A 36 16.04 -2.12 -10.46
C LYS A 36 14.56 -1.76 -10.34
N TYR A 37 14.28 -0.47 -10.12
CA TYR A 37 12.92 0.03 -10.07
C TYR A 37 12.18 -0.28 -11.38
N GLU A 38 11.03 -0.91 -11.26
CA GLU A 38 10.11 -1.20 -12.36
C GLU A 38 8.85 -0.36 -12.14
N SER A 39 8.59 0.57 -13.06
CA SER A 39 7.44 1.46 -13.00
C SER A 39 6.12 0.69 -13.19
N PRO A 40 5.13 0.83 -12.28
CA PRO A 40 3.80 0.30 -12.50
C PRO A 40 2.95 1.18 -13.43
N MET A 41 3.38 2.42 -13.70
CA MET A 41 2.50 3.47 -14.20
C MET A 41 2.01 3.21 -15.63
N GLY A 42 2.81 2.55 -16.46
CA GLY A 42 2.37 2.12 -17.80
C GLY A 42 1.17 1.17 -17.74
N LYS A 43 1.18 0.21 -16.81
CA LYS A 43 0.07 -0.75 -16.64
C LYS A 43 -1.15 -0.11 -15.98
N VAL A 44 -0.91 0.80 -15.02
CA VAL A 44 -2.00 1.61 -14.43
C VAL A 44 -2.72 2.39 -15.51
N ASN A 45 -1.98 3.12 -16.37
CA ASN A 45 -2.57 3.91 -17.46
C ASN A 45 -3.41 3.06 -18.42
N GLU A 46 -2.91 1.86 -18.79
CA GLU A 46 -3.65 0.91 -19.63
C GLU A 46 -5.01 0.54 -19.01
N ILE A 47 -5.03 0.23 -17.71
CA ILE A 47 -6.26 -0.14 -17.00
C ILE A 47 -7.22 1.06 -16.90
N LEU A 48 -6.70 2.22 -16.50
CA LEU A 48 -7.50 3.42 -16.27
C LEU A 48 -8.09 4.01 -17.56
N SER A 49 -7.46 3.77 -18.71
CA SER A 49 -7.99 4.17 -20.02
C SER A 49 -9.35 3.55 -20.35
N GLY A 50 -9.72 2.43 -19.71
CA GLY A 50 -11.04 1.79 -19.84
C GLY A 50 -12.02 2.14 -18.72
N CYS A 51 -11.63 2.99 -17.77
CA CYS A 51 -12.47 3.36 -16.62
C CYS A 51 -13.18 4.69 -16.89
N VAL A 52 -14.43 4.78 -16.46
CA VAL A 52 -15.27 5.99 -16.61
C VAL A 52 -15.80 6.51 -15.27
N LYS A 53 -15.61 5.75 -14.19
CA LYS A 53 -15.98 6.16 -12.84
C LYS A 53 -14.82 6.02 -11.88
N VAL A 54 -14.76 6.94 -10.92
CA VAL A 54 -13.82 6.90 -9.80
C VAL A 54 -14.59 7.14 -8.50
N GLU A 55 -14.43 6.23 -7.55
CA GLU A 55 -15.02 6.32 -6.21
C GLU A 55 -13.91 6.50 -5.19
N TYR A 56 -14.09 7.46 -4.29
CA TYR A 56 -13.18 7.76 -3.19
C TYR A 56 -13.84 7.40 -1.87
N LEU A 57 -13.09 6.74 -1.00
CA LEU A 57 -13.53 6.39 0.35
C LEU A 57 -12.45 6.80 1.35
N LEU A 58 -12.76 7.71 2.27
CA LEU A 58 -11.84 8.13 3.33
C LEU A 58 -12.30 7.52 4.66
N TYR A 59 -11.60 6.46 5.07
CA TYR A 59 -12.05 5.51 6.10
C TYR A 59 -12.38 6.18 7.45
N ASN A 60 -11.46 6.98 7.97
CA ASN A 60 -11.59 7.54 9.32
C ASN A 60 -12.62 8.69 9.41
N MET A 61 -13.13 9.18 8.28
CA MET A 61 -14.05 10.33 8.24
C MET A 61 -15.43 9.99 7.69
N GLY A 62 -15.63 8.73 7.27
CA GLY A 62 -16.89 8.30 6.65
C GLY A 62 -17.26 9.10 5.40
N ILE A 63 -16.27 9.68 4.71
CA ILE A 63 -16.49 10.42 3.46
C ILE A 63 -16.43 9.42 2.33
N THR A 64 -17.49 9.36 1.54
CA THR A 64 -17.51 8.70 0.23
C THR A 64 -18.05 9.65 -0.80
N PHE A 65 -17.45 9.66 -1.99
CA PHE A 65 -17.97 10.36 -3.15
C PHE A 65 -17.51 9.67 -4.43
N GLU A 66 -18.35 9.74 -5.45
CA GLU A 66 -18.10 9.16 -6.77
C GLU A 66 -18.15 10.27 -7.82
N SER A 67 -17.39 10.10 -8.89
CA SER A 67 -17.48 10.93 -10.08
C SER A 67 -17.46 10.07 -11.33
N GLU A 68 -18.33 10.39 -12.28
CA GLU A 68 -18.50 9.69 -13.54
C GLU A 68 -17.90 10.50 -14.69
N SER A 69 -16.56 10.48 -14.80
CA SER A 69 -15.86 11.10 -15.91
C SER A 69 -14.46 10.50 -16.08
N ASN A 70 -14.08 10.24 -17.33
CA ASN A 70 -12.70 9.86 -17.67
C ASN A 70 -11.69 10.93 -17.22
N GLU A 71 -12.09 12.20 -17.20
CA GLU A 71 -11.23 13.28 -16.72
C GLU A 71 -10.93 13.11 -15.23
N GLU A 72 -11.92 12.77 -14.42
CA GLU A 72 -11.75 12.56 -12.97
C GLU A 72 -10.91 11.30 -12.67
N VAL A 73 -11.09 10.23 -13.47
CA VAL A 73 -10.25 9.03 -13.42
C VAL A 73 -8.78 9.40 -13.67
N MET A 74 -8.51 10.11 -14.77
CA MET A 74 -7.15 10.50 -15.16
C MET A 74 -6.57 11.59 -14.25
N ARG A 75 -7.43 12.38 -13.61
CA ARG A 75 -7.02 13.38 -12.62
C ARG A 75 -6.38 12.70 -11.41
N PHE A 76 -6.96 11.64 -10.87
CA PHE A 76 -6.30 10.91 -9.78
C PHE A 76 -4.97 10.30 -10.22
N TYR A 77 -4.93 9.71 -11.42
CA TYR A 77 -3.68 9.19 -11.98
C TYR A 77 -2.57 10.26 -12.01
N SER A 78 -2.93 11.50 -12.38
CA SER A 78 -1.99 12.63 -12.41
C SER A 78 -1.43 13.04 -11.04
N TYR A 79 -2.02 12.54 -9.94
CA TYR A 79 -1.52 12.78 -8.59
C TYR A 79 -0.39 11.83 -8.17
N ILE A 80 -0.16 10.75 -8.92
CA ILE A 80 0.83 9.73 -8.61
C ILE A 80 2.11 10.02 -9.38
N LEU A 81 3.22 10.19 -8.68
CA LEU A 81 4.54 10.28 -9.28
C LEU A 81 5.08 8.88 -9.57
N ASP A 82 5.76 8.73 -10.70
CA ASP A 82 6.44 7.47 -11.08
C ASP A 82 7.76 7.31 -10.32
N GLN A 83 7.66 7.19 -9.00
CA GLN A 83 8.78 6.95 -8.10
C GLN A 83 8.29 6.33 -6.78
N PRO A 84 9.14 5.52 -6.12
CA PRO A 84 8.83 4.98 -4.80
C PRO A 84 8.48 6.07 -3.78
N ALA A 85 7.44 5.84 -2.98
CA ALA A 85 7.08 6.72 -1.87
C ALA A 85 8.12 6.69 -0.74
N ASN A 86 8.33 7.84 -0.09
CA ASN A 86 8.99 7.84 1.21
C ASN A 86 8.00 7.36 2.29
N THR A 87 8.21 6.15 2.82
CA THR A 87 7.30 5.53 3.79
C THR A 87 7.64 5.82 5.25
N THR A 88 8.64 6.67 5.54
CA THR A 88 9.14 6.91 6.91
C THR A 88 8.04 7.36 7.88
N ASN A 89 7.11 8.20 7.41
CA ASN A 89 6.01 8.74 8.21
C ASN A 89 4.70 7.93 8.07
N CYS A 90 4.71 6.85 7.27
CA CYS A 90 3.51 6.09 6.96
C CYS A 90 3.28 5.01 8.01
N LYS A 91 2.07 4.97 8.58
CA LYS A 91 1.69 3.92 9.55
C LYS A 91 1.66 2.56 8.85
N PRO A 92 2.43 1.55 9.32
CA PRO A 92 2.44 0.23 8.69
C PRO A 92 1.06 -0.42 8.69
N GLY A 93 0.65 -0.98 7.55
CA GLY A 93 -0.62 -1.69 7.38
C GLY A 93 -1.88 -0.82 7.57
N LYS A 94 -1.76 0.51 7.60
CA LYS A 94 -2.89 1.43 7.73
C LYS A 94 -2.95 2.40 6.56
N TYR A 95 -4.16 2.72 6.14
CA TYR A 95 -4.45 3.67 5.07
C TYR A 95 -5.48 4.68 5.55
N ASP A 96 -5.45 5.87 4.95
CA ASP A 96 -6.39 6.94 5.26
C ASP A 96 -7.64 6.85 4.37
N GLY A 97 -7.51 6.18 3.22
CA GLY A 97 -8.62 5.89 2.32
C GLY A 97 -8.23 5.00 1.15
N SER A 98 -9.19 4.79 0.26
CA SER A 98 -9.04 4.09 -1.00
C SER A 98 -9.67 4.86 -2.14
N VAL A 99 -9.17 4.58 -3.34
CA VAL A 99 -9.79 4.97 -4.59
C VAL A 99 -10.07 3.71 -5.42
N VAL A 100 -11.23 3.67 -6.06
CA VAL A 100 -11.69 2.53 -6.86
C VAL A 100 -12.09 3.04 -8.23
N PHE A 101 -11.57 2.40 -9.27
CA PHE A 101 -11.82 2.75 -10.67
C PHE A 101 -12.71 1.70 -11.31
N LYS A 102 -13.80 2.15 -11.95
CA LYS A 102 -14.81 1.29 -12.55
C LYS A 102 -14.98 1.59 -14.03
N ASP A 103 -15.29 0.56 -14.81
CA ASP A 103 -15.71 0.72 -16.21
C ASP A 103 -17.17 1.21 -16.31
N ALA A 104 -17.67 1.31 -17.55
CA ALA A 104 -19.03 1.75 -17.82
C ALA A 104 -20.11 0.80 -17.27
N ASN A 105 -19.78 -0.47 -17.01
CA ASN A 105 -20.69 -1.45 -16.42
C ASN A 105 -20.70 -1.37 -14.88
N GLY A 106 -19.80 -0.58 -14.29
CA GLY A 106 -19.59 -0.52 -12.84
C GLY A 106 -18.64 -1.59 -12.32
N ASP A 107 -17.98 -2.35 -13.18
CA ASP A 107 -17.01 -3.35 -12.76
C ASP A 107 -15.73 -2.67 -12.27
N ILE A 108 -15.28 -3.04 -11.08
CA ILE A 108 -14.01 -2.56 -10.53
C ILE A 108 -12.86 -3.13 -11.35
N LYS A 109 -12.05 -2.25 -11.95
CA LYS A 109 -10.85 -2.63 -12.70
C LYS A 109 -9.57 -2.44 -11.89
N LEU A 110 -9.56 -1.48 -10.96
CA LEU A 110 -8.43 -1.23 -10.09
C LEU A 110 -8.89 -0.59 -8.78
N GLY A 111 -8.37 -1.09 -7.66
CA GLY A 111 -8.47 -0.43 -6.36
C GLY A 111 -7.08 -0.05 -5.88
N MET A 112 -6.92 1.16 -5.37
CA MET A 112 -5.69 1.62 -4.74
C MET A 112 -6.01 2.13 -3.34
N GLU A 113 -5.04 2.02 -2.43
CA GLU A 113 -5.14 2.59 -1.09
C GLU A 113 -4.17 3.76 -0.95
N PHE A 114 -4.50 4.77 -0.16
CA PHE A 114 -3.64 5.94 0.01
C PHE A 114 -3.48 6.37 1.46
N ASN A 115 -2.37 7.06 1.70
CA ASN A 115 -2.10 7.80 2.91
C ASN A 115 -1.77 9.24 2.57
N ILE A 116 -2.43 10.15 3.28
CA ILE A 116 -2.37 11.60 3.10
C ILE A 116 -2.24 12.34 4.43
N LEU A 117 -2.34 11.63 5.57
CA LEU A 117 -2.27 12.19 6.91
C LEU A 117 -0.87 12.00 7.51
N ASN A 118 -0.55 12.84 8.51
CA ASN A 118 0.67 12.75 9.32
C ASN A 118 1.98 12.82 8.50
N GLY A 119 2.00 13.56 7.40
CA GLY A 119 3.20 13.71 6.56
C GLY A 119 3.56 12.46 5.74
N CYS A 120 2.63 11.53 5.59
CA CYS A 120 2.73 10.43 4.63
C CYS A 120 1.97 10.82 3.34
N ALA A 121 2.57 10.53 2.19
CA ALA A 121 2.03 10.86 0.87
C ALA A 121 2.26 9.67 -0.08
N ARG A 122 1.53 8.59 0.16
CA ARG A 122 1.75 7.27 -0.45
C ARG A 122 0.49 6.77 -1.11
N VAL A 123 0.62 6.17 -2.29
CA VAL A 123 -0.41 5.39 -2.95
C VAL A 123 0.09 3.95 -3.11
N SER A 124 -0.66 3.02 -2.54
CA SER A 124 -0.44 1.58 -2.61
C SER A 124 -1.24 0.99 -3.77
N ILE A 125 -0.54 0.52 -4.78
CA ILE A 125 -1.09 0.03 -6.04
C ILE A 125 -0.90 -1.50 -6.10
N PRO A 126 -1.96 -2.31 -5.96
CA PRO A 126 -1.90 -3.74 -6.16
C PRO A 126 -1.95 -4.08 -7.66
N LEU A 127 -0.89 -4.68 -8.20
CA LEU A 127 -0.81 -5.13 -9.59
C LEU A 127 -0.04 -6.44 -9.69
N ASN A 128 -0.58 -7.41 -10.43
CA ASN A 128 0.07 -8.69 -10.74
C ASN A 128 0.61 -9.43 -9.48
N GLY A 129 -0.15 -9.42 -8.38
CA GLY A 129 0.25 -10.03 -7.11
C GLY A 129 1.37 -9.29 -6.36
N LYS A 130 1.82 -8.14 -6.87
CA LYS A 130 2.78 -7.24 -6.22
C LYS A 130 2.06 -5.98 -5.73
N LYS A 131 2.68 -5.32 -4.76
CA LYS A 131 2.24 -4.02 -4.25
C LYS A 131 3.30 -2.97 -4.54
N TYR A 132 2.92 -1.93 -5.26
CA TYR A 132 3.79 -0.81 -5.60
C TYR A 132 3.41 0.40 -4.74
N GLU A 133 4.38 0.95 -4.04
CA GLU A 133 4.18 2.11 -3.15
C GLU A 133 4.71 3.35 -3.87
N GLN A 134 3.81 4.14 -4.45
CA GLN A 134 4.13 5.30 -5.27
C GLN A 134 3.91 6.61 -4.51
N GLN A 135 4.73 7.61 -4.79
CA GLN A 135 4.65 8.91 -4.14
C GLN A 135 3.44 9.71 -4.66
N MET A 136 2.60 10.24 -3.77
CA MET A 136 1.58 11.23 -4.14
C MET A 136 2.22 12.62 -4.24
N ASN A 137 1.85 13.40 -5.26
CA ASN A 137 2.31 14.77 -5.43
C ASN A 137 1.48 15.79 -4.63
N GLU A 138 1.94 17.03 -4.63
CA GLU A 138 1.31 18.14 -3.91
C GLU A 138 -0.11 18.46 -4.39
N ASN A 139 -0.41 18.26 -5.68
CA ASN A 139 -1.74 18.47 -6.22
C ASN A 139 -2.75 17.47 -5.64
N GLY A 140 -2.35 16.19 -5.53
CA GLY A 140 -3.17 15.16 -4.88
C GLY A 140 -3.39 15.46 -3.41
N LEU A 141 -2.33 15.85 -2.69
CA LEU A 141 -2.44 16.25 -1.28
C LEU A 141 -3.37 17.47 -1.11
N SER A 142 -3.24 18.47 -1.98
CA SER A 142 -4.08 19.67 -1.99
C SER A 142 -5.55 19.35 -2.24
N PHE A 143 -5.83 18.47 -3.21
CA PHE A 143 -7.18 17.97 -3.49
C PHE A 143 -7.81 17.36 -2.23
N PHE A 144 -7.13 16.42 -1.59
CA PHE A 144 -7.67 15.80 -0.38
C PHE A 144 -7.79 16.79 0.77
N ASN A 145 -6.82 17.69 0.96
CA ASN A 145 -6.93 18.75 1.97
C ASN A 145 -8.18 19.61 1.79
N GLN A 146 -8.62 19.86 0.55
CA GLN A 146 -9.89 20.55 0.29
C GLN A 146 -11.09 19.71 0.72
N VAL A 147 -11.11 18.41 0.39
CA VAL A 147 -12.15 17.46 0.84
C VAL A 147 -12.27 17.45 2.37
N LEU A 148 -11.13 17.35 3.07
CA LEU A 148 -11.08 17.37 4.54
C LEU A 148 -11.69 18.65 5.12
N ARG A 149 -11.35 19.81 4.54
CA ARG A 149 -11.84 21.11 4.99
C ARG A 149 -13.33 21.29 4.75
N MET A 150 -13.88 20.79 3.64
CA MET A 150 -15.31 20.86 3.38
C MET A 150 -16.11 20.06 4.41
N LYS A 151 -15.64 18.88 4.81
CA LYS A 151 -16.26 18.07 5.87
C LYS A 151 -16.29 18.79 7.21
N SER A 152 -15.16 19.38 7.63
CA SER A 152 -15.08 20.11 8.90
C SER A 152 -16.03 21.31 8.97
N LYS A 153 -16.21 22.03 7.86
CA LYS A 153 -17.17 23.15 7.79
C LYS A 153 -18.62 22.66 7.91
N ALA A 154 -18.97 21.62 7.16
CA ALA A 154 -20.32 21.05 7.18
C ALA A 154 -20.75 20.56 8.57
N GLU A 155 -19.82 20.05 9.38
CA GLU A 155 -20.09 19.65 10.77
C GLU A 155 -20.25 20.85 11.71
N THR A 156 -19.56 21.96 11.46
CA THR A 156 -19.64 23.16 12.32
C THR A 156 -20.94 23.94 12.11
N GLU A 157 -21.48 23.93 10.89
CA GLU A 157 -22.74 24.63 10.54
C GLU A 157 -24.01 23.88 10.99
N GLN A 158 -23.87 22.63 11.44
CA GLN A 158 -24.98 21.82 11.97
C GLN A 158 -25.13 21.89 13.50
N HIS A 159 -24.31 22.70 14.16
CA HIS A 159 -24.29 22.93 15.60
C HIS A 159 -24.48 24.41 15.94
#